data_AF-A0A351L6X2-F1
#
_entry.id   AF-A0A351L6X2-F1
#
_cell.length_a   1.000
_cell.length_b   1.000
_cell.length_c   1.000
_cell.angle_alpha   90.00
_cell.angle_beta   90.00
_cell.angle_gamma   90.00
#
_symmetry.space_group_name_H-M   'P 1'
#
loop_
_entity.id
_entity.type
_entity.pdbx_description
1 polymer ?
#
loop_
_entity_poly.entity_id
_entity_poly.type
_entity_poly.pdbx_seq_one_letter_code
_entity_poly.pdbx_strand_id
1 'polypeptide(L)'
;MALKIVENFDSSVSLDTEAKATLFALLTGEAFLAQIGAQLQCSQVEFTSLLFQPVPYSTSTPKGMPAEFEQYHQSDEYAIINVPPNFMFKAKIFNPSRLCAIYRKIS
;
A
#
# COMPACT_ATOMS: atom_id res chain seq x y z
N MET A 1 -7.13 7.87 -19.48
CA MET A 1 -7.24 9.03 -18.57
C MET A 1 -6.12 8.91 -17.55
N ALA A 2 -5.25 9.91 -17.49
CA ALA A 2 -4.06 9.88 -16.64
C ALA A 2 -4.46 10.01 -15.17
N LEU A 3 -4.26 8.96 -14.39
CA LEU A 3 -4.44 8.99 -12.95
C LEU A 3 -3.40 9.96 -12.38
N LYS A 4 -3.89 11.10 -11.87
CA LYS A 4 -3.11 12.01 -11.03
C LYS A 4 -2.56 11.18 -9.87
N ILE A 5 -1.25 11.01 -9.86
CA ILE A 5 -0.49 10.45 -8.74
C ILE A 5 -0.73 11.42 -7.57
N VAL A 6 -1.71 11.10 -6.72
CA VAL A 6 -1.94 11.83 -5.49
C VAL A 6 -0.83 11.40 -4.54
N GLU A 7 0.21 12.21 -4.44
CA GLU A 7 1.32 12.07 -3.50
C GLU A 7 0.88 12.38 -2.06
N ASN A 8 -0.23 11.82 -1.59
CA ASN A 8 -0.67 11.99 -0.21
C ASN A 8 -0.10 10.85 0.65
N PHE A 9 1.19 10.96 0.96
CA PHE A 9 1.82 10.19 2.03
C PHE A 9 1.78 11.05 3.29
N ASP A 10 0.69 10.95 4.05
CA ASP A 10 0.55 11.70 5.28
C ASP A 10 1.50 11.16 6.35
N SER A 11 2.36 12.08 6.79
CA SER A 11 3.06 12.18 8.09
C SER A 11 4.06 11.07 8.53
N SER A 12 5.34 11.44 8.50
CA SER A 12 6.45 10.93 9.35
C SER A 12 7.31 9.74 8.90
N VAL A 13 7.40 9.42 7.60
CA VAL A 13 8.51 8.57 7.10
C VAL A 13 9.33 9.31 6.06
N SER A 14 10.53 9.73 6.45
CA SER A 14 11.59 10.10 5.51
C SER A 14 12.10 8.84 4.82
N LEU A 15 11.33 8.31 3.87
CA LEU A 15 11.82 7.29 2.95
C LEU A 15 12.73 7.98 1.93
N ASP A 16 13.99 7.55 1.84
CA ASP A 16 14.89 7.97 0.78
C ASP A 16 14.20 7.81 -0.59
N THR A 17 14.38 8.77 -1.48
CA THR A 17 13.80 8.74 -2.83
C THR A 17 14.14 7.43 -3.57
N GLU A 18 15.34 6.90 -3.33
CA GLU A 18 15.80 5.61 -3.88
C GLU A 18 15.05 4.41 -3.25
N ALA A 19 14.81 4.44 -1.95
CA ALA A 19 14.02 3.44 -1.24
C ALA A 19 12.58 3.41 -1.75
N LYS A 20 11.96 4.59 -1.91
CA LYS A 20 10.62 4.75 -2.49
C LYS A 20 10.56 4.17 -3.90
N ALA A 21 11.47 4.57 -4.79
CA ALA A 21 11.50 4.10 -6.17
C ALA A 21 11.65 2.57 -6.24
N THR A 22 12.54 2.00 -5.42
CA THR A 22 12.74 0.55 -5.34
C THR A 22 11.49 -0.16 -4.84
N LEU A 23 10.88 0.34 -3.76
CA LEU A 23 9.66 -0.25 -3.21
C LEU A 23 8.51 -0.21 -4.22
N PHE A 24 8.31 0.94 -4.87
CA PHE A 24 7.26 1.11 -5.86
C PHE A 24 7.46 0.16 -7.04
N ALA A 25 8.68 0.07 -7.57
CA ALA A 25 9.00 -0.86 -8.66
C ALA A 25 8.67 -2.32 -8.30
N LEU A 26 8.89 -2.72 -7.04
CA LEU A 26 8.53 -4.06 -6.55
C LEU A 26 7.00 -4.22 -6.40
N LEU A 27 6.31 -3.20 -5.88
CA LEU A 27 4.86 -3.21 -5.66
C LEU A 27 4.05 -3.09 -6.96
N THR A 28 4.63 -2.51 -8.00
CA THR A 28 4.08 -2.45 -9.37
C THR A 28 4.56 -3.60 -10.25
N GLY A 29 5.36 -4.53 -9.72
CA GLY A 29 5.87 -5.65 -10.49
C GLY A 29 4.74 -6.58 -10.94
N GLU A 30 4.67 -6.91 -12.23
CA GLU A 30 3.58 -7.71 -12.83
C GLU A 30 3.37 -9.05 -12.12
N ALA A 31 4.45 -9.73 -11.71
CA ALA A 31 4.36 -10.97 -10.96
C ALA A 31 3.66 -10.79 -9.59
N PHE A 32 3.94 -9.69 -8.91
CA PHE A 32 3.31 -9.39 -7.62
C PHE A 32 1.85 -8.96 -7.80
N LEU A 33 1.55 -8.14 -8.80
CA LEU A 33 0.17 -7.77 -9.15
C LEU A 33 -0.66 -9.00 -9.53
N ALA A 34 -0.11 -9.92 -10.32
CA ALA A 34 -0.79 -11.16 -10.68
C ALA A 34 -1.07 -12.03 -9.45
N GLN A 35 -0.11 -12.11 -8.51
CA GLN A 35 -0.30 -12.84 -7.25
C GLN A 35 -1.41 -12.22 -6.39
N ILE A 36 -1.43 -10.89 -6.26
CA ILE A 36 -2.48 -10.17 -5.54
C ILE A 36 -3.84 -10.41 -6.23
N GLY A 37 -3.88 -10.29 -7.56
CA GLY A 37 -5.10 -10.53 -8.34
C GLY A 37 -5.66 -11.93 -8.13
N ALA A 38 -4.81 -12.95 -8.16
CA ALA A 38 -5.20 -14.33 -7.86
C ALA A 38 -5.72 -14.50 -6.43
N GLN A 39 -5.09 -13.85 -5.44
CA GLN A 39 -5.51 -13.91 -4.04
C GLN A 39 -6.85 -13.19 -3.80
N LEU A 40 -7.08 -12.07 -4.46
CA LEU A 40 -8.30 -11.28 -4.37
C LEU A 40 -9.41 -11.75 -5.32
N GLN A 41 -9.14 -12.79 -6.11
CA GLN A 41 -10.06 -13.34 -7.12
C GLN A 41 -10.55 -12.28 -8.13
N CYS A 42 -9.68 -11.34 -8.52
CA CYS A 42 -9.98 -10.31 -9.51
C CYS A 42 -9.09 -10.43 -10.75
N SER A 43 -9.63 -9.99 -11.89
CA SER A 43 -8.94 -10.05 -13.19
C SER A 43 -7.60 -9.32 -13.17
N GLN A 44 -7.59 -8.12 -12.59
CA GLN A 44 -6.42 -7.27 -12.53
C GLN A 44 -6.45 -6.39 -11.27
N VAL A 45 -5.27 -6.04 -10.77
CA VAL A 45 -5.11 -5.02 -9.74
C VAL A 45 -4.13 -3.95 -10.19
N GLU A 46 -4.37 -2.73 -9.74
CA GLU A 46 -3.50 -1.59 -9.99
C GLU A 46 -3.04 -1.00 -8.67
N PHE A 47 -1.72 -0.83 -8.51
CA PHE A 47 -1.18 -0.18 -7.33
C PHE A 47 -1.51 1.31 -7.36
N THR A 48 -2.22 1.81 -6.33
CA THR A 48 -2.67 3.22 -6.32
C THR A 48 -1.57 4.20 -5.93
N SER A 49 -0.34 3.73 -5.72
CA SER A 49 0.76 4.54 -5.18
C SER A 49 0.52 5.05 -3.76
N LEU A 50 -0.55 4.61 -3.09
CA LEU A 50 -0.84 4.94 -1.71
C LEU A 50 -0.26 3.87 -0.80
N LEU A 51 0.45 4.35 0.22
CA LEU A 51 1.07 3.55 1.26
C LEU A 51 0.77 4.20 2.60
N PHE A 52 0.56 3.38 3.61
CA PHE A 52 0.35 3.87 4.97
C PHE A 52 0.93 2.91 6.00
N GLN A 53 1.18 3.43 7.20
CA GLN A 53 1.54 2.61 8.33
C GLN A 53 0.27 2.19 9.08
N PRO A 54 0.08 0.89 9.35
CA PRO A 54 -0.95 0.49 10.30
C PRO A 54 -0.61 1.08 11.67
N VAL A 55 -1.57 1.77 12.27
CA VAL A 55 -1.42 2.37 13.59
C VAL A 55 -1.84 1.36 14.66
N PRO A 56 -1.19 1.36 15.84
CA PRO A 56 -1.64 0.53 16.94
C PRO A 56 -3.09 0.89 17.32
N TYR A 57 -3.83 -0.14 17.74
CA TYR A 57 -5.21 0.00 18.21
C TYR A 57 -5.27 1.03 19.35
N SER A 58 -6.03 2.10 19.16
CA SER A 58 -6.26 3.12 20.19
C SER A 58 -7.75 3.41 20.33
N THR A 59 -8.13 4.09 21.41
CA THR A 59 -9.51 4.54 21.64
C THR A 59 -10.05 5.46 20.54
N SER A 60 -9.17 6.17 19.82
CA SER A 60 -9.53 6.98 18.63
C SER A 60 -9.44 6.21 17.30
N THR A 61 -8.79 5.03 17.27
CA THR A 61 -8.57 4.22 16.06
C THR A 61 -8.90 2.74 16.32
N PRO A 62 -10.20 2.41 16.53
CA PRO A 62 -10.62 1.05 16.87
C PRO A 62 -10.40 0.02 15.74
N LYS A 63 -9.91 0.42 14.57
CA LYS A 63 -9.55 -0.49 13.46
C LYS A 63 -8.06 -0.53 13.15
N GLY A 64 -7.22 0.16 13.93
CA GLY A 64 -5.77 0.21 13.68
C GLY A 64 -5.40 0.81 12.32
N MET A 65 -6.28 1.64 11.75
CA MET A 65 -6.10 2.33 10.47
C MET A 65 -6.30 3.83 10.66
N PRO A 66 -5.53 4.68 9.94
CA PRO A 66 -5.81 6.11 9.87
C PRO A 66 -7.16 6.37 9.19
N ALA A 67 -7.91 7.38 9.67
CA ALA A 67 -9.26 7.69 9.19
C ALA A 67 -9.31 7.94 7.66
N GLU A 68 -8.23 8.50 7.09
CA GLU A 68 -8.12 8.74 5.65
C GLU A 68 -8.11 7.43 4.83
N PHE A 69 -7.64 6.32 5.40
CA PHE A 69 -7.53 5.04 4.70
C PHE A 69 -8.70 4.09 5.00
N GLU A 70 -9.53 4.38 6.01
CA GLU A 70 -10.72 3.58 6.32
C GLU A 70 -11.70 3.47 5.13
N GLN A 71 -11.78 4.51 4.30
CA GLN A 71 -12.63 4.50 3.10
C GLN A 71 -12.23 3.41 2.09
N TYR A 72 -10.94 3.09 1.98
CA TYR A 72 -10.44 2.04 1.08
C TYR A 72 -10.68 0.64 1.66
N HIS A 73 -10.75 0.50 2.99
CA HIS A 73 -11.17 -0.75 3.61
C HIS A 73 -12.68 -0.99 3.48
N GLN A 74 -13.48 0.09 3.50
CA GLN A 74 -14.93 -0.01 3.38
C GLN A 74 -15.41 -0.21 1.94
N SER A 75 -14.57 0.14 0.95
CA SER A 75 -14.89 0.00 -0.45
C SER A 75 -14.44 -1.35 -1.01
N ASP A 76 -15.35 -2.05 -1.70
CA ASP A 76 -15.02 -3.27 -2.42
C ASP A 76 -14.25 -3.00 -3.73
N GLU A 77 -14.04 -1.75 -4.13
CA GLU A 77 -13.18 -1.44 -5.28
C GLU A 77 -11.69 -1.44 -4.94
N TYR A 78 -11.35 -1.42 -3.65
CA TYR A 78 -9.98 -1.34 -3.19
C TYR A 78 -9.60 -2.55 -2.34
N ALA A 79 -8.32 -2.80 -2.25
CA ALA A 79 -7.74 -3.84 -1.43
C ALA A 79 -6.48 -3.30 -0.73
N ILE A 80 -6.37 -3.62 0.55
CA ILE A 80 -5.23 -3.23 1.37
C ILE A 80 -4.35 -4.46 1.55
N ILE A 81 -3.13 -4.39 1.04
CA ILE A 81 -2.16 -5.49 1.08
C ILE A 81 -1.01 -5.08 1.99
N ASN A 82 -0.66 -5.94 2.94
CA ASN A 82 0.55 -5.74 3.74
C ASN A 82 1.78 -5.91 2.85
N VAL A 83 2.66 -4.92 2.86
CA VAL A 83 3.92 -4.95 2.11
C VAL A 83 4.78 -6.07 2.67
N PRO A 84 5.24 -7.03 1.84
CA PRO A 84 6.10 -8.11 2.31
C PRO A 84 7.40 -7.55 2.90
N PRO A 85 7.91 -8.10 4.02
CA PRO A 85 9.14 -7.62 4.64
C PRO A 85 10.33 -7.71 3.68
N ASN A 86 10.37 -8.72 2.80
CA ASN A 86 11.39 -8.83 1.74
C ASN A 86 11.46 -7.56 0.86
N PHE A 87 10.32 -6.95 0.53
CA PHE A 87 10.29 -5.75 -0.32
C PHE A 87 10.81 -4.54 0.46
N MET A 88 10.43 -4.42 1.74
CA MET A 88 10.95 -3.40 2.64
C MET A 88 12.47 -3.53 2.80
N PHE A 89 12.99 -4.74 3.00
CA PHE A 89 14.44 -4.99 3.07
C PHE A 89 15.17 -4.63 1.77
N LYS A 90 14.63 -5.01 0.60
CA LYS A 90 15.21 -4.64 -0.70
C LYS A 90 15.26 -3.14 -0.90
N ALA A 91 14.23 -2.43 -0.44
CA ALA A 91 14.17 -0.98 -0.46
C ALA A 91 14.95 -0.31 0.69
N LYS A 92 15.68 -1.08 1.53
CA LYS A 92 16.41 -0.58 2.71
C LYS A 92 15.52 0.16 3.73
N ILE A 93 14.26 -0.24 3.83
CA ILE A 93 13.28 0.32 4.75
C ILE A 93 13.30 -0.51 6.03
N PHE A 94 13.83 0.08 7.10
CA PHE A 94 13.91 -0.56 8.42
C PHE A 94 12.93 0.05 9.43
N ASN A 95 12.54 1.32 9.21
CA ASN A 95 11.49 2.00 9.94
C ASN A 95 10.59 2.70 8.91
N PRO A 96 9.27 2.47 8.95
CA PRO A 96 8.50 1.69 9.92
C PRO A 96 8.62 0.16 9.75
N SER A 97 8.25 -0.62 10.77
CA SER A 97 8.33 -2.09 10.72
C SER A 97 7.23 -2.74 9.87
N ARG A 98 6.14 -2.02 9.60
CA ARG A 98 5.01 -2.48 8.78
C ARG A 98 4.55 -1.37 7.86
N LEU A 99 4.27 -1.73 6.61
CA LEU A 99 3.65 -0.87 5.62
C LEU A 99 2.49 -1.60 4.98
N CYS A 100 1.42 -0.87 4.69
CA CYS A 100 0.27 -1.34 3.93
C CYS A 100 0.21 -0.56 2.62
N ALA A 101 0.01 -1.27 1.52
CA ALA A 101 -0.16 -0.76 0.18
C ALA A 101 -1.62 -0.88 -0.26
N ILE A 102 -2.12 0.15 -0.94
CA ILE A 102 -3.49 0.15 -1.45
C ILE A 102 -3.46 -0.20 -2.93
N TYR A 103 -4.31 -1.14 -3.28
CA TYR A 103 -4.54 -1.60 -4.65
C TYR A 103 -5.97 -1.31 -5.02
N ARG A 104 -6.19 -0.94 -6.27
CA ARG A 104 -7.50 -0.86 -6.88
C ARG A 104 -7.76 -2.16 -7.64
N LYS A 105 -8.90 -2.77 -7.41
CA LYS A 105 -9.39 -3.91 -8.18
C LYS A 105 -9.91 -3.38 -9.52
N ILE A 106 -9.35 -3.86 -10.63
CA ILE A 106 -9.84 -3.60 -11.98
C ILE A 106 -10.49 -4.92 -12.44
N SER A 107 -11.82 -4.95 -12.33
CA SER A 107 -12.65 -6.09 -12.73
C SER A 107 -12.80 -6.18 -14.24
#